data_AF-A0A3D1DYS3-F1
#
_entry.id   AF-A0A3D1DYS3-F1
#
_cell.length_a   1.000
_cell.length_b   1.000
_cell.length_c   1.000
_cell.angle_alpha   90.00
_cell.angle_beta   90.00
_cell.angle_gamma   90.00
#
_symmetry.space_group_name_H-M   'P 1'
#
loop_
_entity.id
_entity.type
_entity.pdbx_description
1 polymer ?
#
loop_
_entity_poly.entity_id
_entity_poly.type
_entity_poly.pdbx_seq_one_letter_code
_entity_poly.pdbx_strand_id
1 'polypeptide(L)'
;KPQQLRGPITCPYHAWAYDLDGQLRRTPHVGGSGIDNLDSVNKCDLPLISVRSHVWRDVIFVNIGGEAPAFGDAAAPLIDRWQEFEKPLVHTGADSSISFTLDCNWKLAVENYCEAYHLPFVHPALNSYSRLEDHYNILDTDGFAGQGTTVYQPR
;
A
#
# COMPACT_ATOMS: atom_id res chain seq x y z
N LYS A 1 11.31 -7.41 -12.73
CA LYS A 1 10.87 -6.10 -13.28
C LYS A 1 9.36 -6.13 -13.40
N PRO A 2 8.64 -5.06 -13.05
CA PRO A 2 7.21 -4.95 -13.34
C PRO A 2 6.96 -5.18 -14.83
N GLN A 3 5.91 -5.92 -15.16
CA GLN A 3 5.52 -6.20 -16.54
C GLN A 3 4.01 -6.04 -16.66
N GLN A 4 3.55 -5.49 -17.78
CA GLN A 4 2.14 -5.59 -18.13
C GLN A 4 1.85 -7.03 -18.57
N LEU A 5 0.92 -7.68 -17.89
CA LEU A 5 0.41 -8.96 -18.33
C LEU A 5 -0.37 -8.75 -19.63
N ARG A 6 -0.01 -9.51 -20.67
CA ARG A 6 -0.71 -9.52 -21.97
C ARG A 6 -1.78 -10.61 -22.06
N GLY A 7 -2.04 -11.32 -20.98
CA GLY A 7 -2.93 -12.48 -20.92
C GLY A 7 -3.34 -12.80 -19.48
N PRO A 8 -4.08 -13.90 -19.28
CA PRO A 8 -4.61 -14.26 -17.97
C PRO A 8 -3.50 -14.63 -16.98
N ILE A 9 -3.78 -14.43 -15.70
CA ILE A 9 -3.00 -14.99 -14.60
C ILE A 9 -3.16 -16.50 -14.65
N THR A 10 -2.08 -17.20 -14.95
CA THR A 10 -2.10 -18.66 -15.17
C THR A 10 -1.36 -19.37 -14.05
N CYS A 11 -2.06 -20.25 -13.34
CA CYS A 11 -1.44 -21.10 -12.32
C CYS A 11 -0.43 -22.05 -12.98
N PRO A 12 0.84 -22.06 -12.53
CA PRO A 12 1.89 -22.86 -13.18
C PRO A 12 1.71 -24.36 -13.02
N TYR A 13 0.82 -24.80 -12.11
CA TYR A 13 0.63 -26.22 -11.84
C TYR A 13 -0.27 -26.89 -12.89
N HIS A 14 -1.53 -26.45 -13.01
CA HIS A 14 -2.52 -27.06 -13.90
C HIS A 14 -3.02 -26.12 -15.00
N ALA A 15 -2.36 -24.98 -15.18
CA ALA A 15 -2.73 -23.96 -16.17
C ALA A 15 -4.18 -23.45 -16.04
N TRP A 16 -4.73 -23.47 -14.83
CA TRP A 16 -5.97 -22.74 -14.54
C TRP A 16 -5.70 -21.26 -14.73
N ALA A 17 -6.55 -20.62 -15.53
CA ALA A 17 -6.31 -19.27 -16.01
C ALA A 17 -7.44 -18.35 -15.54
N TYR A 18 -7.04 -17.26 -14.89
CA TYR A 18 -7.91 -16.21 -14.38
C TYR A 18 -7.65 -14.93 -15.16
N ASP A 19 -8.70 -14.19 -15.48
CA ASP A 19 -8.51 -12.82 -15.96
C ASP A 19 -8.03 -11.87 -14.84
N LEU A 20 -7.86 -10.60 -15.18
CA LEU A 20 -7.32 -9.60 -14.26
C LEU A 20 -8.34 -9.13 -13.20
N ASP A 21 -9.63 -9.45 -13.37
CA ASP A 21 -10.66 -9.22 -12.34
C ASP A 21 -10.90 -10.47 -11.46
N GLY A 22 -10.14 -11.55 -11.70
CA GLY A 22 -10.06 -12.74 -10.86
C GLY A 22 -11.08 -13.84 -11.19
N GLN A 23 -11.87 -13.71 -12.24
CA GLN A 23 -12.77 -14.75 -12.72
C GLN A 23 -12.01 -15.90 -13.37
N LEU A 24 -12.39 -17.13 -13.02
CA LEU A 24 -11.82 -18.34 -13.63
C LEU A 24 -12.31 -18.48 -15.08
N ARG A 25 -11.38 -18.48 -16.03
CA ARG A 25 -11.67 -18.57 -17.48
C ARG A 25 -11.39 -19.94 -18.07
N ARG A 26 -10.28 -20.56 -17.68
CA ARG A 26 -9.84 -21.84 -18.28
C ARG A 26 -9.44 -22.86 -17.23
N THR A 27 -9.81 -24.11 -17.49
CA THR A 27 -9.53 -25.27 -16.66
C THR A 27 -9.06 -26.43 -17.55
N PRO A 28 -7.86 -26.37 -18.14
CA PRO A 28 -7.40 -27.38 -19.10
C PRO A 28 -7.45 -28.79 -18.51
N HIS A 29 -7.94 -29.76 -19.28
CA HIS A 29 -7.99 -31.18 -18.89
C HIS A 29 -8.76 -31.51 -17.60
N VAL A 30 -9.60 -30.60 -17.09
CA VAL A 30 -10.31 -30.81 -15.82
C VAL A 30 -11.30 -31.97 -15.87
N GLY A 31 -11.85 -32.28 -17.05
CA GLY A 31 -12.71 -33.44 -17.28
C GLY A 31 -11.97 -34.67 -17.80
N GLY A 32 -10.64 -34.62 -17.89
CA GLY A 32 -9.78 -35.66 -18.49
C GLY A 32 -9.00 -35.16 -19.72
N SER A 33 -8.20 -36.05 -20.31
CA SER A 33 -7.34 -35.72 -21.46
C SER A 33 -8.16 -35.14 -22.62
N GLY A 34 -7.81 -33.93 -23.07
CA GLY A 34 -8.52 -33.18 -24.11
C GLY A 34 -9.88 -32.56 -23.71
N ILE A 35 -10.30 -32.69 -22.45
CA ILE A 35 -11.62 -32.20 -21.98
C ILE A 35 -11.43 -31.05 -20.98
N ASP A 36 -11.63 -29.82 -21.44
CA ASP A 36 -11.39 -28.59 -20.68
C ASP A 36 -12.56 -28.19 -19.74
N ASN A 37 -13.63 -28.99 -19.66
CA ASN A 37 -14.80 -28.73 -18.80
C ASN A 37 -15.29 -30.00 -18.12
N LEU A 38 -15.93 -29.86 -16.96
CA LEU A 38 -16.55 -30.92 -16.20
C LEU A 38 -17.82 -30.35 -15.54
N ASP A 39 -18.96 -31.03 -15.60
CA ASP A 39 -20.25 -30.49 -15.14
C ASP A 39 -20.25 -30.11 -13.66
N SER A 40 -19.44 -30.79 -12.84
CA SER A 40 -19.27 -30.47 -11.41
C SER A 40 -18.34 -29.27 -11.15
N VAL A 41 -17.73 -28.69 -12.19
CA VAL A 41 -16.84 -27.54 -12.11
C VAL A 41 -17.50 -26.33 -12.76
N ASN A 42 -18.28 -25.62 -11.94
CA ASN A 42 -18.80 -24.33 -12.33
C ASN A 42 -17.76 -23.24 -12.03
N LYS A 43 -17.22 -22.63 -13.09
CA LYS A 43 -16.13 -21.63 -12.98
C LYS A 43 -16.54 -20.38 -12.20
N CYS A 44 -17.82 -20.02 -12.23
CA CYS A 44 -18.35 -18.88 -11.49
C CYS A 44 -18.24 -19.06 -9.97
N ASP A 45 -18.15 -20.31 -9.49
CA ASP A 45 -18.05 -20.63 -8.07
C ASP A 45 -16.59 -20.70 -7.58
N LEU A 46 -15.62 -20.52 -8.50
CA LEU A 46 -14.18 -20.68 -8.24
C LEU A 46 -13.33 -19.47 -8.66
N PRO A 47 -13.72 -18.21 -8.36
CA PRO A 47 -12.87 -17.05 -8.63
C PRO A 47 -11.66 -17.00 -7.68
N LEU A 48 -10.72 -16.12 -7.98
CA LEU A 48 -9.73 -15.69 -6.99
C LEU A 48 -10.44 -15.00 -5.80
N ILE A 49 -9.80 -15.05 -4.63
CA ILE A 49 -10.29 -14.32 -3.45
C ILE A 49 -10.11 -12.83 -3.70
N SER A 50 -11.23 -12.12 -3.88
CA SER A 50 -11.23 -10.67 -4.04
C SER A 50 -10.95 -9.98 -2.71
N VAL A 51 -10.07 -8.98 -2.75
CA VAL A 51 -9.76 -8.11 -1.60
C VAL A 51 -10.11 -6.67 -1.95
N ARG A 52 -10.75 -5.96 -1.02
CA ARG A 52 -11.08 -4.54 -1.24
C ARG A 52 -9.81 -3.71 -1.28
N SER A 53 -9.69 -2.86 -2.30
CA SER A 53 -8.58 -1.92 -2.45
C SER A 53 -9.06 -0.51 -2.77
N HIS A 54 -8.24 0.48 -2.46
CA HIS A 54 -8.46 1.87 -2.82
C HIS A 54 -7.13 2.52 -3.22
N VAL A 55 -7.15 3.40 -4.22
CA VAL A 55 -5.97 4.16 -4.63
C VAL A 55 -6.09 5.57 -4.07
N TRP A 56 -5.15 5.97 -3.23
CA TRP A 56 -5.04 7.34 -2.73
C TRP A 56 -3.58 7.79 -2.85
N ARG A 57 -3.35 8.92 -3.54
CA ARG A 57 -2.00 9.47 -3.76
C ARG A 57 -1.03 8.44 -4.38
N ASP A 58 -1.48 7.77 -5.43
CA ASP A 58 -0.76 6.67 -6.12
C ASP A 58 -0.32 5.50 -5.23
N VAL A 59 -0.81 5.45 -3.98
CA VAL A 59 -0.62 4.33 -3.06
C VAL A 59 -1.87 3.46 -3.08
N ILE A 60 -1.67 2.15 -3.25
CA ILE A 60 -2.74 1.15 -3.22
C ILE A 60 -2.89 0.67 -1.76
N PHE A 61 -4.01 1.02 -1.15
CA PHE A 61 -4.41 0.51 0.16
C PHE A 61 -5.26 -0.75 -0.01
N VAL A 62 -5.01 -1.77 0.81
CA VAL A 62 -5.68 -3.08 0.73
C VAL A 62 -6.29 -3.41 2.09
N ASN A 63 -7.59 -3.70 2.12
CA ASN A 63 -8.31 -4.14 3.30
C ASN A 63 -8.54 -5.65 3.26
N ILE A 64 -7.57 -6.41 3.82
CA ILE A 64 -7.59 -7.88 3.84
C ILE A 64 -8.76 -8.42 4.67
N GLY A 65 -9.09 -7.76 5.79
CA GLY A 65 -10.15 -8.23 6.70
C GLY A 65 -11.56 -8.01 6.15
N GLY A 66 -11.75 -7.08 5.21
CA GLY A 66 -13.04 -6.83 4.57
C GLY A 66 -14.10 -6.16 5.45
N GLU A 67 -13.82 -5.92 6.73
CA GLU A 67 -14.79 -5.35 7.70
C GLU A 67 -14.64 -3.83 7.92
N ALA A 68 -13.49 -3.24 7.58
CA ALA A 68 -13.29 -1.80 7.76
C ALA A 68 -14.29 -0.94 6.94
N PRO A 69 -14.56 0.32 7.30
CA PRO A 69 -15.36 1.24 6.48
C PRO A 69 -14.80 1.43 5.06
N ALA A 70 -15.53 2.14 4.19
CA ALA A 70 -14.95 2.56 2.93
C ALA A 70 -13.74 3.47 3.19
N PHE A 71 -12.72 3.44 2.32
CA PHE A 71 -11.48 4.19 2.54
C PHE A 71 -11.74 5.68 2.76
N GLY A 72 -12.62 6.29 1.95
CA GLY A 72 -12.97 7.71 2.08
C GLY A 72 -13.56 8.06 3.44
N ASP A 73 -14.36 7.16 4.03
CA ASP A 73 -14.94 7.37 5.36
C ASP A 73 -13.89 7.19 6.46
N ALA A 74 -13.10 6.11 6.37
CA ALA A 74 -12.08 5.78 7.37
C ALA A 74 -10.92 6.80 7.38
N ALA A 75 -10.58 7.38 6.23
CA ALA A 75 -9.47 8.32 6.07
C ALA A 75 -9.92 9.79 5.99
N ALA A 76 -11.20 10.10 6.19
CA ALA A 76 -11.73 11.45 6.03
C ALA A 76 -10.92 12.54 6.79
N PRO A 77 -10.53 12.34 8.07
CA PRO A 77 -9.72 13.32 8.79
C PRO A 77 -8.34 13.56 8.16
N LEU A 78 -7.71 12.49 7.65
CA LEU A 78 -6.42 12.58 6.96
C LEU A 78 -6.57 13.30 5.62
N ILE A 79 -7.60 12.97 4.85
CA ILE A 79 -7.87 13.60 3.55
C ILE A 79 -8.07 15.11 3.73
N ASP A 80 -8.91 15.53 4.68
CA ASP A 80 -9.16 16.94 4.98
C ASP A 80 -7.89 17.67 5.45
N ARG A 81 -7.13 17.07 6.38
CA ARG A 81 -5.87 17.66 6.87
C ARG A 81 -4.87 17.90 5.74
N TRP A 82 -4.77 16.96 4.81
CA TRP A 82 -3.77 17.01 3.75
C TRP A 82 -4.29 17.61 2.43
N GLN A 83 -5.49 18.19 2.42
CA GLN A 83 -6.14 18.70 1.19
C GLN A 83 -5.27 19.72 0.42
N GLU A 84 -4.47 20.53 1.11
CA GLU A 84 -3.57 21.51 0.48
C GLU A 84 -2.42 20.86 -0.34
N PHE A 85 -2.19 19.57 -0.12
CA PHE A 85 -1.20 18.75 -0.82
C PHE A 85 -1.83 17.86 -1.90
N GLU A 86 -3.07 18.11 -2.30
CA GLU A 86 -3.66 17.53 -3.51
C GLU A 86 -3.02 18.14 -4.76
N LYS A 87 -1.78 17.73 -4.99
CA LYS A 87 -0.94 18.15 -6.11
C LYS A 87 -0.48 16.90 -6.87
N PRO A 88 -0.19 17.02 -8.17
CA PRO A 88 0.40 15.91 -8.92
C PRO A 88 1.65 15.37 -8.23
N LEU A 89 1.70 14.05 -8.04
CA LEU A 89 2.87 13.39 -7.48
C LEU A 89 3.96 13.25 -8.53
N VAL A 90 5.20 13.45 -8.11
CA VAL A 90 6.38 13.27 -8.95
C VAL A 90 7.07 11.97 -8.55
N HIS A 91 7.05 11.00 -9.45
CA HIS A 91 7.75 9.73 -9.26
C HIS A 91 9.18 9.86 -9.78
N THR A 92 10.17 9.73 -8.89
CA THR A 92 11.60 9.90 -9.23
C THR A 92 12.26 8.64 -9.83
N GLY A 93 11.46 7.67 -10.27
CA GLY A 93 11.94 6.48 -11.00
C GLY A 93 12.39 5.35 -10.07
N ALA A 94 13.28 4.47 -10.56
CA ALA A 94 13.68 3.25 -9.87
C ALA A 94 14.43 3.49 -8.55
N ASP A 95 15.05 4.65 -8.39
CA ASP A 95 15.83 5.03 -7.21
C ASP A 95 14.99 5.69 -6.11
N SER A 96 13.66 5.74 -6.28
CA SER A 96 12.71 6.33 -5.32
C SER A 96 12.38 5.41 -4.13
N SER A 97 13.04 4.25 -4.03
CA SER A 97 12.78 3.26 -2.99
C SER A 97 14.07 2.80 -2.32
N ILE A 98 13.99 2.57 -1.02
CA ILE A 98 15.06 1.98 -0.22
C ILE A 98 14.48 0.84 0.62
N SER A 99 15.28 -0.19 0.86
CA SER A 99 14.87 -1.35 1.64
C SER A 99 15.96 -1.71 2.64
N PHE A 100 15.52 -1.96 3.88
CA PHE A 100 16.38 -2.40 4.98
C PHE A 100 15.72 -3.57 5.68
N THR A 101 16.54 -4.47 6.22
CA THR A 101 16.09 -5.50 7.17
C THR A 101 16.52 -5.08 8.56
N LEU A 102 15.55 -4.90 9.46
CA LEU A 102 15.77 -4.49 10.85
C LEU A 102 15.33 -5.61 11.78
N ASP A 103 16.18 -5.97 12.75
CA ASP A 103 15.82 -6.92 13.80
C ASP A 103 15.09 -6.19 14.94
N CYS A 104 13.91 -5.68 14.64
CA CYS A 104 13.08 -4.95 15.60
C CYS A 104 11.59 -5.12 15.30
N ASN A 105 10.75 -4.71 16.24
CA ASN A 105 9.32 -4.61 15.97
C ASN A 105 9.05 -3.46 14.99
N TRP A 106 8.20 -3.69 13.98
CA TRP A 106 7.87 -2.69 12.95
C TRP A 106 7.32 -1.37 13.54
N LYS A 107 6.65 -1.44 14.71
CA LYS A 107 6.10 -0.26 15.38
C LYS A 107 7.17 0.77 15.72
N LEU A 108 8.38 0.33 16.09
CA LEU A 108 9.49 1.23 16.41
C LEU A 108 9.96 2.02 15.18
N ALA A 109 9.99 1.38 14.01
CA ALA A 109 10.32 2.06 12.77
C ALA A 109 9.27 3.11 12.40
N VAL A 110 7.97 2.78 12.58
CA VAL A 110 6.87 3.72 12.29
C VAL A 110 6.83 4.88 13.29
N GLU A 111 6.92 4.59 14.59
CA GLU A 111 6.88 5.60 15.65
C GLU A 111 7.99 6.63 15.49
N ASN A 112 9.20 6.22 15.09
CA ASN A 112 10.31 7.13 14.85
C ASN A 112 10.03 8.18 13.78
N TYR A 113 9.20 7.88 12.76
CA TYR A 113 8.79 8.87 11.76
C TYR A 113 7.68 9.80 12.28
N CYS A 114 7.00 9.44 13.38
CA CYS A 114 5.92 10.23 13.95
C CYS A 114 6.41 11.31 14.94
N GLU A 115 7.72 11.43 15.21
CA GLU A 115 8.26 12.39 16.18
C GLU A 115 9.61 13.01 15.78
N ALA A 116 9.90 14.20 16.32
CA ALA A 116 11.18 14.91 16.14
C ALA A 116 12.07 14.87 17.39
N TYR A 117 11.61 14.31 18.51
CA TYR A 117 12.26 14.40 19.81
C TYR A 117 13.70 13.86 19.82
N HIS A 118 13.97 12.84 19.01
CA HIS A 118 15.32 12.26 18.89
C HIS A 118 16.31 13.10 18.06
N LEU A 119 15.85 14.07 17.27
CA LEU A 119 16.69 14.81 16.31
C LEU A 119 17.93 15.45 16.95
N PRO A 120 17.86 16.17 18.09
CA PRO A 120 19.03 16.84 18.66
C PRO A 120 20.14 15.88 19.09
N PHE A 121 19.80 14.64 19.45
CA PHE A 121 20.72 13.68 20.03
C PHE A 121 21.26 12.68 19.02
N VAL A 122 20.40 12.19 18.12
CA VAL A 122 20.74 11.14 17.15
C VAL A 122 21.17 11.75 15.81
N HIS A 123 20.64 12.92 15.45
CA HIS A 123 20.89 13.56 14.15
C HIS A 123 21.34 15.03 14.28
N PRO A 124 22.49 15.32 14.92
CA PRO A 124 22.95 16.70 15.12
C PRO A 124 23.11 17.49 13.82
N ALA A 125 23.48 16.83 12.72
CA ALA A 125 23.56 17.45 11.40
C ALA A 125 22.17 17.85 10.87
N LEU A 126 21.17 16.97 10.94
CA LEU A 126 19.80 17.25 10.53
C LEU A 126 19.18 18.36 11.38
N ASN A 127 19.38 18.30 12.70
CA ASN A 127 18.88 19.29 13.65
C ASN A 127 19.46 20.70 13.41
N SER A 128 20.56 20.85 12.64
CA SER A 128 21.11 22.17 12.32
C SER A 128 20.26 22.99 11.33
N TYR A 129 19.35 22.37 10.57
CA TYR A 129 18.43 23.03 9.64
C TYR A 129 16.99 22.51 9.72
N SER A 130 16.74 21.47 10.52
CA SER A 130 15.42 20.97 10.88
C SER A 130 15.37 20.84 12.40
N ARG A 131 15.37 21.99 13.09
CA ARG A 131 15.50 22.03 14.55
C ARG A 131 14.24 21.51 15.21
N LEU A 132 14.36 20.79 16.32
CA LEU A 132 13.23 20.32 17.13
C LEU A 132 12.17 21.42 17.40
N GLU A 133 12.60 22.66 17.67
CA GLU A 133 11.71 23.80 17.94
C GLU A 133 10.87 24.26 16.73
N ASP A 134 11.26 23.86 15.51
CA ASP A 134 10.53 24.15 14.27
C ASP A 134 9.50 23.05 13.95
N HIS A 135 9.42 21.99 14.75
CA HIS A 135 8.49 20.88 14.59
C HIS A 135 7.30 20.97 15.55
N TYR A 136 6.16 20.47 15.11
CA TYR A 136 4.96 20.30 15.90
C TYR A 136 4.44 18.87 15.77
N ASN A 137 3.81 18.37 16.85
CA ASN A 137 3.22 17.04 16.86
C ASN A 137 1.79 17.08 16.31
N ILE A 138 1.44 16.05 15.56
CA ILE A 138 0.09 15.73 15.17
C ILE A 138 -0.37 14.60 16.09
N LEU A 139 -1.32 14.91 16.95
CA LEU A 139 -1.92 13.96 17.89
C LEU A 139 -3.42 14.00 17.64
N ASP A 140 -3.91 13.08 16.82
CA ASP A 140 -5.34 12.90 16.61
C ASP A 140 -5.84 11.78 17.51
N THR A 141 -6.90 12.06 18.28
CA THR A 141 -7.49 11.08 19.20
C THR A 141 -8.18 9.93 18.47
N ASP A 142 -8.51 10.11 17.19
CA ASP A 142 -9.34 9.23 16.39
C ASP A 142 -8.56 8.40 15.37
N GLY A 143 -7.21 8.37 15.46
CA GLY A 143 -6.44 7.25 14.91
C GLY A 143 -5.22 7.56 14.04
N PHE A 144 -4.63 8.75 14.11
CA PHE A 144 -3.32 8.99 13.50
C PHE A 144 -2.43 9.89 14.35
N ALA A 145 -1.12 9.63 14.26
CA ALA A 145 -0.08 10.41 14.90
C ALA A 145 1.01 10.75 13.89
N GLY A 146 1.68 11.86 14.10
CA GLY A 146 2.75 12.29 13.22
C GLY A 146 3.41 13.57 13.70
N GLN A 147 4.18 14.16 12.80
CA GLN A 147 4.81 15.45 13.01
C GLN A 147 4.74 16.29 11.73
N GLY A 148 4.89 17.59 11.88
CA GLY A 148 5.13 18.50 10.77
C GLY A 148 6.11 19.58 11.18
N THR A 149 6.60 20.34 10.19
CA THR A 149 7.47 21.50 10.43
C THR A 149 6.84 22.77 9.87
N THR A 150 7.06 23.89 10.55
CA THR A 150 6.67 25.23 10.07
C THR A 150 7.74 25.86 9.19
N VAL A 151 8.91 25.22 9.08
CA VAL A 151 10.06 25.72 8.32
C VAL A 151 10.43 24.70 7.24
N TYR A 152 10.34 25.12 5.98
CA TYR A 152 10.85 24.33 4.86
C TYR A 152 12.04 25.05 4.23
N GLN A 153 13.25 24.68 4.64
CA GLN A 153 14.52 25.20 4.13
C GLN A 153 15.40 24.04 3.64
N PRO A 154 15.02 23.34 2.55
CA PRO A 154 15.89 22.33 1.96
C PRO A 154 17.19 22.99 1.51
N ARG A 155 18.33 22.41 1.89
CA ARG A 155 19.65 22.77 1.35
C ARG A 155 19.93 22.03 0.05
#